data_AF-A0A7Z0PZ51-F1
#
_entry.id   AF-A0A7Z0PZ51-F1
#
_cell.length_a   1.000
_cell.length_b   1.000
_cell.length_c   1.000
_cell.angle_alpha   90.00
_cell.angle_beta   90.00
_cell.angle_gamma   90.00
#
_symmetry.space_group_name_H-M   'P 1'
#
loop_
_entity.id
_entity.type
_entity.pdbx_description
1 polymer ?
#
loop_
_entity_poly.entity_id
_entity_poly.type
_entity_poly.pdbx_seq_one_letter_code
_entity_poly.pdbx_strand_id
1 'polypeptide(L)'
;MSEASPYAPARSAVPGPSLPASLEPLLLEWLPRRRWFAGKGSPLSHVSVVTETELLPLPASGNQPGLVHLLVRAGRTPGDCYQLLLGVRRTLPPRLAPALVGHLRHGPFAGATVYDALHDPRATGLLLEA
;
A
#
# COMPACT_ATOMS: atom_id res chain seq x y z
N MET A 1 -0.04 -11.30 54.15
CA MET A 1 1.03 -10.52 53.50
C MET A 1 0.72 -10.56 52.02
N SER A 2 0.26 -9.43 51.48
CA SER A 2 -0.11 -9.23 50.08
C SER A 2 1.11 -9.27 49.18
N GLU A 3 0.96 -9.81 47.97
CA GLU A 3 1.57 -9.21 46.78
C GLU A 3 0.69 -9.50 45.57
N ALA A 4 -0.13 -8.51 45.21
CA ALA A 4 -0.80 -8.45 43.93
C ALA A 4 0.19 -7.84 42.93
N SER A 5 0.63 -8.63 41.95
CA SER A 5 1.44 -8.15 40.83
C SER A 5 0.52 -7.46 39.82
N PRO A 6 0.72 -6.17 39.48
CA PRO A 6 -0.09 -5.51 38.48
C PRO A 6 0.45 -5.88 37.10
N TYR A 7 -0.21 -6.81 36.41
CA TYR A 7 -0.13 -6.89 34.96
C TYR A 7 -0.80 -5.63 34.41
N ALA A 8 0.01 -4.59 34.17
CA ALA A 8 -0.45 -3.40 33.47
C ALA A 8 -0.85 -3.83 32.04
N PRO A 9 -2.08 -3.54 31.59
CA PRO A 9 -2.43 -3.82 30.21
C PRO A 9 -1.51 -2.99 29.30
N ALA A 10 -0.91 -3.63 28.30
CA ALA A 10 -0.27 -2.94 27.19
C ALA A 10 -1.26 -1.88 26.68
N ARG A 11 -0.81 -0.62 26.57
CA ARG A 11 -1.63 0.47 26.03
C ARG A 11 -2.23 -0.03 24.71
N SER A 12 -3.55 -0.18 24.67
CA SER A 12 -4.27 -0.43 23.42
C SER A 12 -3.94 0.69 22.46
N ALA A 13 -3.02 0.43 21.54
CA ALA A 13 -2.92 1.24 20.35
C ALA A 13 -4.27 1.12 19.66
N VAL A 14 -4.99 2.22 19.53
CA VAL A 14 -6.16 2.27 18.65
C VAL A 14 -5.68 1.69 17.31
N PRO A 15 -6.27 0.60 16.78
CA PRO A 15 -5.83 0.07 15.51
C PRO A 15 -6.07 1.19 14.49
N GLY A 16 -4.99 1.77 13.98
CA GLY A 16 -5.08 2.65 12.84
C GLY A 16 -5.66 1.88 11.64
N PRO A 17 -6.09 2.57 10.58
CA PRO A 17 -6.61 1.90 9.40
C PRO A 17 -5.62 0.85 8.89
N SER A 18 -6.16 -0.28 8.42
CA SER A 18 -5.39 -1.33 7.76
C SER A 18 -4.69 -0.78 6.51
N LEU A 19 -3.71 -1.51 5.99
CA LEU A 19 -3.01 -1.08 4.77
C LEU A 19 -3.97 -0.84 3.60
N PRO A 20 -4.96 -1.73 3.29
CA PRO A 20 -5.95 -1.49 2.25
C PRO A 20 -6.69 -0.16 2.39
N ALA A 21 -7.24 0.11 3.58
CA ALA A 21 -7.97 1.35 3.85
C ALA A 21 -7.08 2.59 3.71
N SER A 22 -5.78 2.45 4.00
CA SER A 22 -4.81 3.54 3.84
C SER A 22 -4.37 3.75 2.38
N LEU A 23 -4.50 2.71 1.52
CA LEU A 23 -4.14 2.76 0.10
C LEU A 23 -5.25 3.29 -0.78
N GLU A 24 -6.52 3.00 -0.47
CA GLU A 24 -7.67 3.39 -1.30
C GLU A 24 -7.69 4.89 -1.67
N PRO A 25 -7.46 5.85 -0.75
CA PRO A 25 -7.38 7.26 -1.10
C PRO A 25 -6.23 7.60 -2.06
N LEU A 26 -5.07 6.95 -1.90
CA LEU A 26 -3.93 7.14 -2.80
C LEU A 26 -4.24 6.61 -4.20
N LEU A 27 -4.89 5.45 -4.29
CA LEU A 27 -5.25 4.82 -5.55
C LEU A 27 -6.36 5.56 -6.29
N LEU A 28 -7.32 6.15 -5.57
CA LEU A 28 -8.33 7.05 -6.12
C LEU A 28 -7.70 8.19 -6.92
N GLU A 29 -6.63 8.78 -6.39
CA GLU A 29 -5.92 9.88 -7.07
C GLU A 29 -4.97 9.36 -8.15
N TRP A 30 -4.27 8.26 -7.91
CA TRP A 30 -3.20 7.80 -8.79
C TRP A 30 -3.68 7.07 -10.05
N LEU A 31 -4.69 6.20 -9.93
CA LEU A 31 -5.21 5.37 -11.03
C LEU A 31 -5.64 6.20 -12.26
N PRO A 32 -6.46 7.28 -12.12
CA PRO A 32 -6.92 8.05 -13.27
C PRO A 32 -5.79 8.69 -14.08
N ARG A 33 -4.59 8.84 -13.51
CA ARG A 33 -3.43 9.43 -14.19
C ARG A 33 -2.65 8.41 -15.03
N ARG A 34 -2.92 7.10 -14.89
CA ARG A 34 -2.20 6.05 -15.62
C ARG A 34 -2.71 5.89 -17.04
N ARG A 35 -1.83 5.66 -18.02
CA ARG A 35 -2.24 5.55 -19.44
C ARG A 35 -3.12 4.33 -19.72
N TRP A 36 -2.95 3.26 -18.94
CA TRP A 36 -3.68 2.00 -19.05
C TRP A 36 -5.01 1.97 -18.28
N PHE A 37 -5.33 3.01 -17.50
CA PHE A 37 -6.62 3.07 -16.80
C PHE A 37 -7.75 3.29 -17.81
N ALA A 38 -8.76 2.41 -17.81
CA ALA A 38 -9.83 2.41 -18.81
C ALA A 38 -10.89 3.51 -18.58
N GLY A 39 -11.12 3.93 -17.33
CA GLY A 39 -12.15 4.91 -16.96
C GLY A 39 -11.82 6.38 -17.31
N LYS A 40 -11.11 6.65 -18.40
CA LYS A 40 -10.73 8.01 -18.82
C LYS A 40 -11.95 8.87 -19.11
N GLY A 41 -11.84 10.16 -18.80
CA GLY A 41 -12.91 11.14 -19.03
C GLY A 41 -14.00 11.15 -17.95
N SER A 42 -13.99 10.19 -17.02
CA SER A 42 -14.93 10.12 -15.90
C SER A 42 -14.18 10.22 -14.56
N PRO A 43 -14.73 10.96 -13.58
CA PRO A 43 -14.14 11.00 -12.25
C PRO A 43 -14.26 9.63 -11.57
N LEU A 44 -13.15 9.11 -11.07
CA LEU A 44 -13.13 7.89 -10.26
C LEU A 44 -13.47 8.25 -8.81
N SER A 45 -14.63 7.82 -8.32
CA SER A 45 -15.13 8.16 -6.99
C SER A 45 -15.03 7.03 -5.96
N HIS A 46 -14.74 5.80 -6.40
CA HIS A 46 -14.68 4.63 -5.54
C HIS A 46 -13.55 3.70 -5.98
N VAL A 47 -12.75 3.27 -5.02
CA VAL A 47 -11.73 2.24 -5.18
C VAL A 47 -11.80 1.36 -3.95
N SER A 48 -11.76 0.05 -4.15
CA SER A 48 -11.68 -0.92 -3.05
C SER A 48 -10.64 -1.99 -3.35
N VAL A 49 -9.85 -2.36 -2.35
CA VAL A 49 -8.95 -3.51 -2.46
C VAL A 49 -9.78 -4.80 -2.40
N VAL A 50 -9.64 -5.66 -3.40
CA VAL A 50 -10.31 -6.96 -3.50
C VAL A 50 -9.47 -8.04 -2.85
N THR A 51 -8.15 -7.99 -3.08
CA THR A 51 -7.19 -8.93 -2.51
C THR A 51 -5.88 -8.23 -2.28
N GLU A 52 -5.24 -8.58 -1.17
CA GLU A 52 -3.92 -8.13 -0.78
C GLU A 52 -3.04 -9.36 -0.55
N THR A 53 -1.87 -9.40 -1.19
CA THR A 53 -0.88 -10.47 -1.01
C THR A 53 0.47 -9.85 -0.76
N GLU A 54 0.96 -10.00 0.48
CA GLU A 54 2.30 -9.56 0.85
C GLU A 54 3.34 -10.53 0.24
N LEU A 55 4.21 -9.99 -0.62
CA LEU A 55 5.31 -10.73 -1.24
C LEU A 55 6.62 -10.54 -0.48
N LEU A 56 6.80 -9.35 0.12
CA LEU A 56 7.88 -9.07 1.07
C LEU A 56 7.31 -8.32 2.27
N PRO A 57 7.78 -8.62 3.50
CA PRO A 57 7.32 -7.95 4.70
C PRO A 57 7.34 -6.43 4.60
N LEU A 58 6.23 -5.80 4.99
CA LEU A 58 6.17 -4.34 5.04
C LEU A 58 7.15 -3.77 6.08
N PRO A 59 7.77 -2.61 5.80
CA PRO A 59 8.86 -2.12 6.63
C PRO A 59 8.37 -1.62 7.99
N ALA A 60 8.68 -2.37 9.05
CA ALA A 60 8.54 -1.89 10.43
C ALA A 60 9.66 -0.90 10.81
N SER A 61 10.88 -1.16 10.35
CA SER A 61 12.06 -0.31 10.55
C SER A 61 13.07 -0.49 9.40
N GLY A 62 14.02 0.44 9.26
CA GLY A 62 15.05 0.38 8.21
C GLY A 62 14.58 0.85 6.82
N ASN A 63 15.41 0.58 5.80
CA ASN A 63 15.22 1.09 4.42
C ASN A 63 14.96 -0.01 3.38
N GLN A 64 14.71 -1.25 3.82
CA GLN A 64 14.30 -2.32 2.92
C GLN A 64 12.86 -2.05 2.43
N PRO A 65 12.58 -2.21 1.13
CA PRO A 65 11.22 -2.08 0.64
C PRO A 65 10.42 -3.32 0.99
N GLY A 66 9.20 -3.13 1.49
CA GLY A 66 8.15 -4.14 1.43
C GLY A 66 7.52 -4.19 0.04
N LEU A 67 6.83 -5.28 -0.27
CA LEU A 67 6.24 -5.52 -1.58
C LEU A 67 4.88 -6.18 -1.41
N VAL A 68 3.86 -5.58 -2.02
CA VAL A 68 2.49 -6.08 -1.96
C VAL A 68 1.89 -6.14 -3.36
N HIS A 69 1.25 -7.26 -3.67
CA HIS A 69 0.44 -7.45 -4.87
C HIS A 69 -1.03 -7.23 -4.50
N LEU A 70 -1.71 -6.41 -5.30
CA LEU A 70 -3.10 -6.03 -5.06
C LEU A 70 -3.96 -6.34 -6.28
N LEU A 71 -5.15 -6.86 -6.01
CA LEU A 71 -6.29 -6.74 -6.92
C LEU A 71 -7.17 -5.61 -6.41
N VAL A 72 -7.50 -4.67 -7.29
CA VAL A 72 -8.21 -3.43 -6.93
C VAL A 72 -9.39 -3.25 -7.85
N ARG A 73 -10.57 -2.97 -7.29
CA ARG A 73 -11.76 -2.60 -8.05
C ARG A 73 -11.89 -1.09 -8.11
N ALA A 74 -11.98 -0.55 -9.32
CA ALA A 74 -12.21 0.87 -9.58
C ALA A 74 -13.65 1.10 -10.08
N GLY A 75 -14.38 2.00 -9.43
CA GLY A 75 -15.79 2.28 -9.72
C GLY A 75 -16.77 1.50 -8.84
N ARG A 76 -18.06 1.79 -9.00
CA ARG A 76 -19.16 1.08 -8.34
C ARG A 76 -19.59 -0.09 -9.23
N THR A 77 -20.04 -1.18 -8.64
CA THR A 77 -20.33 -2.44 -9.35
C THR A 77 -21.34 -2.26 -10.50
N PRO A 78 -21.03 -2.74 -11.73
CA PRO A 78 -19.76 -3.39 -12.11
C PRO A 78 -18.63 -2.36 -12.28
N GLY A 79 -17.53 -2.56 -11.55
CA GLY A 79 -16.31 -1.78 -11.69
C GLY A 79 -15.18 -2.63 -12.27
N ASP A 80 -14.20 -1.99 -12.90
CA ASP A 80 -13.04 -2.65 -13.49
C ASP A 80 -12.10 -3.18 -12.41
N CYS A 81 -11.49 -4.34 -12.65
CA CYS A 81 -10.47 -4.91 -11.77
C CYS A 81 -9.08 -4.67 -12.35
N TYR A 82 -8.16 -4.15 -11.53
CA TYR A 82 -6.78 -3.88 -11.89
C TYR A 82 -5.84 -4.66 -10.97
N GLN A 83 -4.75 -5.16 -11.54
CA GLN A 83 -3.65 -5.76 -10.81
C GLN A 83 -2.53 -4.74 -10.62
N LEU A 84 -2.11 -4.53 -9.38
CA LEU A 84 -1.02 -3.61 -9.03
C LEU A 84 0.06 -4.33 -8.24
N LEU A 85 1.32 -3.99 -8.53
CA LEU A 85 2.46 -4.36 -7.70
C LEU A 85 2.99 -3.09 -7.04
N LEU A 86 2.83 -2.97 -5.74
CA LEU A 86 3.21 -1.77 -4.99
C LEU A 86 4.37 -2.06 -4.05
N GLY A 87 5.38 -1.21 -4.09
CA GLY A 87 6.44 -1.20 -3.11
C GLY A 87 6.17 -0.18 -2.02
N VAL A 88 6.55 -0.52 -0.78
CA VAL A 88 6.38 0.35 0.39
C VAL A 88 7.73 0.53 1.06
N ARG A 89 8.15 1.79 1.28
CA ARG A 89 9.47 2.09 1.87
C ARG A 89 9.50 3.44 2.56
N ARG A 90 10.45 3.66 3.47
CA ARG A 90 10.59 4.95 4.18
C ARG A 90 11.05 6.09 3.26
N THR A 91 12.06 5.85 2.42
CA THR A 91 12.62 6.88 1.53
C THR A 91 12.73 6.34 0.11
N LEU A 92 12.07 7.00 -0.85
CA LEU A 92 12.11 6.61 -2.26
C LEU A 92 13.42 7.07 -2.92
N PRO A 93 14.20 6.18 -3.56
CA PRO A 93 15.40 6.55 -4.29
C PRO A 93 15.03 7.47 -5.47
N PRO A 94 15.86 8.48 -5.80
CA PRO A 94 15.55 9.45 -6.85
C PRO A 94 15.17 8.83 -8.20
N ARG A 95 15.80 7.71 -8.58
CA ARG A 95 15.52 6.97 -9.82
C ARG A 95 14.07 6.46 -9.92
N LEU A 96 13.39 6.27 -8.79
CA LEU A 96 12.01 5.79 -8.70
C LEU A 96 11.00 6.92 -8.51
N ALA A 97 11.44 8.20 -8.48
CA ALA A 97 10.52 9.33 -8.32
C ALA A 97 9.34 9.34 -9.31
N PRO A 98 9.49 8.97 -10.60
CA PRO A 98 8.36 8.88 -11.53
C PRO A 98 7.33 7.79 -11.19
N ALA A 99 7.74 6.81 -10.38
CA ALA A 99 6.90 5.70 -9.93
C ALA A 99 6.14 6.00 -8.63
N LEU A 100 6.30 7.20 -8.05
CA LEU A 100 5.60 7.59 -6.84
C LEU A 100 4.08 7.45 -7.01
N VAL A 101 3.46 6.69 -6.09
CA VAL A 101 2.02 6.62 -5.93
C VAL A 101 1.57 7.64 -4.90
N GLY A 102 2.24 7.68 -3.75
CA GLY A 102 1.96 8.64 -2.69
C GLY A 102 2.56 8.25 -1.34
N HIS A 103 2.04 8.84 -0.27
CA HIS A 103 2.51 8.59 1.09
C HIS A 103 1.35 8.13 1.96
N LEU A 104 1.56 7.07 2.74
CA LEU A 104 0.57 6.63 3.72
C LEU A 104 0.48 7.66 4.84
N ARG A 105 -0.73 8.16 5.09
CA ARG A 105 -0.97 9.24 6.08
C ARG A 105 -1.40 8.70 7.44
N HIS A 106 -1.91 7.48 7.47
CA HIS A 106 -2.53 6.87 8.65
C HIS A 106 -2.09 5.40 8.78
N GLY A 107 -2.43 4.79 9.92
CA GLY A 107 -2.12 3.39 10.18
C GLY A 107 -0.68 3.16 10.65
N PRO A 108 -0.30 1.89 10.86
CA PRO A 108 1.02 1.51 11.37
C PRO A 108 2.19 1.92 10.45
N PHE A 109 1.91 2.16 9.17
CA PHE A 109 2.89 2.53 8.16
C PHE A 109 2.85 4.01 7.77
N ALA A 110 2.24 4.87 8.59
CA ALA A 110 2.21 6.31 8.33
C ALA A 110 3.63 6.88 8.09
N GLY A 111 3.74 7.75 7.09
CA GLY A 111 5.00 8.31 6.60
C GLY A 111 5.76 7.42 5.62
N ALA A 112 5.34 6.17 5.38
CA ALA A 112 5.92 5.36 4.31
C ALA A 112 5.49 5.86 2.93
N THR A 113 6.42 5.76 1.98
CA THR A 113 6.21 6.05 0.57
C THR A 113 5.76 4.79 -0.16
N VAL A 114 4.70 4.92 -0.94
CA VAL A 114 4.16 3.90 -1.83
C VAL A 114 4.56 4.24 -3.26
N TYR A 115 5.05 3.26 -4.01
CA TYR A 115 5.46 3.42 -5.40
C TYR A 115 5.05 2.21 -6.24
N ASP A 116 4.92 2.42 -7.54
CA ASP A 116 4.68 1.37 -8.53
C ASP A 116 5.95 0.53 -8.69
N ALA A 117 5.93 -0.69 -8.15
CA ALA A 117 7.10 -1.55 -8.07
C ALA A 117 7.47 -2.18 -9.42
N LEU A 118 6.63 -2.07 -10.45
CA LEU A 118 7.01 -2.47 -11.82
C LEU A 118 8.18 -1.63 -12.36
N HIS A 119 8.47 -0.47 -11.75
CA HIS A 119 9.63 0.36 -12.07
C HIS A 119 10.90 0.02 -11.28
N ASP A 120 10.87 -0.89 -10.29
CA ASP A 120 12.05 -1.29 -9.52
C ASP A 120 12.56 -2.67 -9.96
N PRO A 121 13.71 -2.75 -10.66
CA PRO A 121 14.28 -4.02 -11.12
C PRO A 121 14.50 -5.05 -10.01
N ARG A 122 14.75 -4.60 -8.76
CA ARG A 122 14.94 -5.51 -7.63
C ARG A 122 13.62 -6.14 -7.20
N ALA A 123 12.52 -5.39 -7.24
CA ALA A 123 11.20 -5.90 -6.91
C ALA A 123 10.67 -6.82 -8.02
N THR A 124 10.84 -6.43 -9.29
CA THR A 124 10.42 -7.27 -10.43
C THR A 124 11.26 -8.53 -10.57
N GLY A 125 12.53 -8.50 -10.15
CA GLY A 125 13.39 -9.69 -10.14
C GLY A 125 12.81 -10.85 -9.31
N LEU A 126 12.19 -10.54 -8.16
CA LEU A 126 11.55 -11.54 -7.30
C LEU A 126 10.40 -12.29 -8.00
N LEU A 127 9.71 -11.64 -8.94
CA LEU A 127 8.63 -12.30 -9.69
C LEU A 127 9.14 -13.36 -10.67
N LEU A 128 10.42 -13.33 -11.02
CA LEU A 128 11.05 -14.29 -11.92
C LEU A 128 11.68 -15.48 -11.18
N GLU A 129 11.81 -15.38 -9.86
CA GLU A 129 12.36 -16.43 -8.99
C GLU A 129 11.27 -17.38 -8.46
N ALA A 130 10.00 -17.05 -8.68
CA ALA A 130 8.83 -17.78 -8.22
C ALA A 130 8.45 -18.97 -9.12
#